data_AF-A0A1E3J1I2-F1
#
_entry.id   AF-A0A1E3J1I2-F1
#
_cell.length_a   1.000
_cell.length_b   1.000
_cell.length_c   1.000
_cell.angle_alpha   90.00
_cell.angle_beta   90.00
_cell.angle_gamma   90.00
#
_symmetry.space_group_name_H-M   'P 1'
#
loop_
_entity.id
_entity.type
_entity.pdbx_description
1 polymer ?
#
loop_
_entity_poly.entity_id
_entity_poly.type
_entity_poly.pdbx_seq_one_letter_code
_entity_poly.pdbx_strand_id
1 'polypeptide(L)'
;MSEPLSRIAVDHESDWIRVQKNVAQAITDSMEARLATMPGGKDGEAARVMRIELEERLGKIQERMWHMAKYNIQVNGQNYEDYVQATEGFDEVLDRKIWGLNTERVEHETRIAERRKRMPDAINQMEEDLEGRREEAEWLPDEQEEETDASNAQEIPKPERYEEVRETFEIAAANLAEVARSAPIQLQRAQRAQTVQEEITNMPP
;
A
#
# COMPACT_ATOMS: atom_id res chain seq x y z
N MET A 1 42.91 -11.42 -28.20
CA MET A 1 42.19 -12.47 -27.45
C MET A 1 40.78 -12.45 -27.99
N SER A 2 40.35 -13.49 -28.69
CA SER A 2 38.97 -13.59 -29.18
C SER A 2 38.05 -13.67 -27.97
N GLU A 3 37.12 -12.74 -27.84
CA GLU A 3 36.02 -12.85 -26.87
C GLU A 3 35.34 -14.22 -27.08
N PRO A 4 35.11 -15.01 -26.01
CA PRO A 4 34.37 -16.25 -26.16
C PRO A 4 33.01 -15.90 -26.75
N LEU A 5 32.64 -16.51 -27.88
CA LEU A 5 31.34 -16.30 -28.49
C LEU A 5 30.26 -16.52 -27.42
N SER A 6 29.42 -15.52 -27.21
CA SER A 6 28.29 -15.60 -26.29
C SER A 6 27.40 -16.76 -26.74
N ARG A 7 27.35 -17.82 -25.91
CA ARG A 7 26.44 -18.95 -26.07
C ARG A 7 25.06 -18.57 -25.57
N ILE A 8 24.03 -19.21 -26.10
CA ILE A 8 22.66 -19.01 -25.66
C ILE A 8 22.50 -19.69 -24.31
N ALA A 9 22.32 -18.90 -23.26
CA ALA A 9 22.01 -19.39 -21.93
C ALA A 9 20.52 -19.73 -21.83
N VAL A 10 20.24 -20.98 -21.48
CA VAL A 10 18.90 -21.48 -21.14
C VAL A 10 18.91 -21.78 -19.65
N ASP A 11 17.94 -21.21 -18.93
CA ASP A 11 17.89 -21.29 -17.47
C ASP A 11 17.67 -22.74 -16.99
N HIS A 12 16.71 -23.47 -17.58
CA HIS A 12 16.38 -24.83 -17.18
C HIS A 12 16.42 -25.82 -18.35
N GLU A 13 16.80 -27.07 -18.08
CA GLU A 13 16.75 -28.15 -19.09
C GLU A 13 15.32 -28.40 -19.58
N SER A 14 14.33 -28.27 -18.68
CA SER A 14 12.91 -28.40 -19.01
C SER A 14 12.47 -27.43 -20.11
N ASP A 15 13.01 -26.20 -20.10
CA ASP A 15 12.72 -25.19 -21.12
C ASP A 15 13.34 -25.59 -22.46
N TRP A 16 14.55 -26.14 -22.46
CA TRP A 16 15.19 -26.66 -23.68
C TRP A 16 14.42 -27.86 -24.27
N ILE A 17 14.01 -28.82 -23.44
CA ILE A 17 13.18 -29.95 -23.86
C ILE A 17 11.84 -29.46 -24.41
N ARG A 18 11.24 -28.44 -23.79
CA ARG A 18 10.00 -27.81 -24.27
C ARG A 18 10.18 -27.17 -25.64
N VAL A 19 11.29 -26.47 -25.88
CA VAL A 19 11.61 -25.91 -27.20
C VAL A 19 11.73 -27.01 -28.24
N GLN A 20 12.47 -28.10 -27.96
CA GLN A 20 12.59 -29.23 -28.87
C GLN A 20 11.22 -29.84 -29.22
N LYS A 21 10.35 -30.04 -28.22
CA LYS A 21 8.98 -30.56 -28.44
C LYS A 21 8.13 -29.60 -29.28
N ASN A 22 8.17 -28.31 -28.99
CA ASN A 22 7.41 -27.30 -29.74
C ASN A 22 7.85 -27.23 -31.20
N VAL A 23 9.15 -27.29 -31.46
CA VAL A 23 9.70 -27.29 -32.83
C VAL A 23 9.33 -28.58 -33.56
N ALA A 24 9.43 -29.74 -32.89
CA ALA A 24 9.01 -31.01 -33.46
C ALA A 24 7.52 -30.97 -33.85
N GLN A 25 6.66 -30.48 -32.96
CA GLN A 25 5.23 -30.32 -33.20
C GLN A 25 4.95 -29.35 -34.36
N ALA A 26 5.61 -28.19 -34.39
CA ALA A 26 5.43 -27.23 -35.48
C ALA A 26 5.86 -27.80 -36.84
N ILE A 27 6.93 -28.60 -36.87
CA ILE A 27 7.36 -29.30 -38.09
C ILE A 27 6.31 -30.32 -38.52
N THR A 28 5.79 -31.15 -37.61
CA THR A 28 4.74 -32.12 -37.93
C THR A 28 3.46 -31.44 -38.40
N ASP A 29 3.04 -30.35 -37.74
CA ASP A 29 1.84 -29.60 -38.11
C ASP A 29 2.00 -28.97 -39.51
N SER A 30 3.18 -28.43 -39.81
CA SER A 30 3.48 -27.87 -41.14
C SER A 30 3.51 -28.94 -42.24
N MET A 31 3.99 -30.15 -41.91
CA MET A 31 3.99 -31.30 -42.81
C MET A 31 2.54 -31.75 -43.06
N GLU A 32 1.74 -31.92 -42.02
CA GLU A 32 0.34 -32.32 -42.14
C GLU A 32 -0.49 -31.30 -42.93
N ALA A 33 -0.27 -30.00 -42.72
CA ALA A 33 -0.93 -28.95 -43.48
C ALA A 33 -0.60 -29.04 -44.99
N ARG A 34 0.66 -29.32 -45.35
CA ARG A 34 1.05 -29.51 -46.76
C ARG A 34 0.49 -30.79 -47.35
N LEU A 35 0.50 -31.89 -46.59
CA LEU A 35 -0.09 -33.16 -47.03
C LEU A 35 -1.61 -33.04 -47.25
N ALA A 36 -2.32 -32.24 -46.44
CA ALA A 36 -3.74 -31.99 -46.61
C ALA A 36 -4.08 -31.26 -47.93
N THR A 37 -3.14 -30.50 -48.50
CA THR A 37 -3.32 -29.79 -49.79
C THR A 37 -3.06 -30.67 -51.03
N MET A 38 -2.58 -31.91 -50.85
CA MET A 38 -2.29 -32.82 -51.95
C MET A 38 -3.57 -33.43 -52.56
N PRO A 39 -3.53 -33.86 -53.84
CA PRO A 39 -4.66 -34.55 -54.46
C PRO A 39 -5.02 -35.82 -53.67
N GLY A 40 -6.28 -35.93 -53.24
CA GLY A 40 -6.74 -37.02 -52.36
C GLY A 40 -6.80 -36.67 -50.86
N GLY A 41 -6.43 -35.44 -50.47
CA GLY A 41 -6.52 -34.96 -49.10
C GLY A 41 -5.57 -35.67 -48.12
N LYS A 42 -5.84 -35.55 -46.82
CA LYS A 42 -4.98 -36.06 -45.73
C LYS A 42 -4.77 -37.59 -45.79
N ASP A 43 -5.76 -38.33 -46.29
CA ASP A 43 -5.78 -39.80 -46.30
C ASP A 43 -5.62 -40.41 -47.72
N GLY A 44 -5.25 -39.60 -48.72
CA GLY A 44 -4.99 -40.11 -50.07
C GLY A 44 -3.76 -41.03 -50.11
N GLU A 45 -3.77 -42.05 -50.98
CA GLU A 45 -2.63 -42.98 -51.13
C GLU A 45 -1.31 -42.26 -51.41
N ALA A 46 -1.35 -41.20 -52.24
CA ALA A 46 -0.19 -40.36 -52.54
C ALA A 46 0.33 -39.62 -51.29
N ALA A 47 -0.56 -39.11 -50.43
CA ALA A 47 -0.18 -38.45 -49.19
C ALA A 47 0.44 -39.45 -48.19
N ARG A 48 -0.08 -40.68 -48.12
CA ARG A 48 0.43 -41.72 -47.21
C ARG A 48 1.84 -42.19 -47.57
N VAL A 49 2.14 -42.35 -48.86
CA VAL A 49 3.50 -42.72 -49.32
C VAL A 49 4.48 -41.58 -49.06
N MET A 50 4.11 -40.34 -49.41
CA MET A 50 4.95 -39.15 -49.19
C MET A 50 5.16 -38.87 -47.69
N ARG A 51 4.19 -39.19 -46.85
CA ARG A 51 4.29 -39.01 -45.39
C ARG A 51 5.46 -39.79 -44.80
N ILE A 52 5.61 -41.06 -45.15
CA ILE A 52 6.69 -41.91 -44.62
C ILE A 52 8.06 -41.36 -45.03
N GLU A 53 8.22 -40.96 -46.29
CA GLU A 53 9.47 -40.39 -46.80
C GLU A 53 9.79 -39.03 -46.16
N LEU A 54 8.78 -38.17 -45.97
CA LEU A 54 8.94 -36.86 -45.35
C LEU A 54 9.26 -36.99 -43.85
N GLU A 55 8.60 -37.89 -43.13
CA GLU A 55 8.88 -38.16 -41.72
C GLU A 55 10.35 -38.60 -41.54
N GLU A 56 10.85 -39.50 -42.39
CA GLU A 56 12.26 -39.94 -42.32
C GLU A 56 13.24 -38.79 -42.62
N ARG A 57 12.95 -37.98 -43.66
CA ARG A 57 13.82 -36.84 -44.03
C ARG A 57 13.79 -35.72 -42.99
N LEU A 58 12.62 -35.39 -42.47
CA LEU A 58 12.46 -34.38 -41.43
C LEU A 58 13.12 -34.83 -40.13
N GLY A 59 13.03 -36.11 -39.77
CA GLY A 59 13.76 -36.69 -38.64
C GLY A 59 15.26 -36.46 -38.76
N LYS A 60 15.87 -36.78 -39.91
CA LYS A 60 17.31 -36.55 -40.16
C LYS A 60 17.69 -35.07 -40.12
N ILE A 61 16.81 -34.17 -40.57
CA ILE A 61 17.06 -32.72 -40.49
C ILE A 61 16.99 -32.25 -39.04
N GLN A 62 16.01 -32.70 -38.28
CA GLN A 62 15.87 -32.37 -36.86
C GLN A 62 17.09 -32.84 -36.07
N GLU A 63 17.53 -34.09 -36.26
CA GLU A 63 18.74 -34.62 -35.62
C GLU A 63 19.98 -33.77 -35.90
N ARG A 64 20.21 -33.40 -37.17
CA ARG A 64 21.33 -32.51 -37.53
C ARG A 64 21.20 -31.12 -36.92
N MET A 65 20.00 -30.56 -36.93
CA MET A 65 19.72 -29.25 -36.34
C MET A 65 20.06 -29.25 -34.85
N TRP A 66 19.62 -30.28 -34.11
CA TRP A 66 19.94 -30.42 -32.68
C TRP A 66 21.42 -30.68 -32.44
N HIS A 67 22.06 -31.49 -33.28
CA HIS A 67 23.50 -31.71 -33.20
C HIS A 67 24.29 -30.41 -33.39
N MET A 68 23.89 -29.54 -34.33
CA MET A 68 24.54 -28.23 -34.51
C MET A 68 24.23 -27.26 -33.36
N ALA A 69 22.99 -27.27 -32.87
CA ALA A 69 22.57 -26.39 -31.78
C ALA A 69 23.27 -26.71 -30.46
N LYS A 70 23.58 -27.99 -30.21
CA LYS A 70 24.22 -28.49 -28.98
C LYS A 70 25.47 -27.70 -28.58
N TYR A 71 26.28 -27.26 -29.53
CA TYR A 71 27.56 -26.56 -29.29
C TYR A 71 27.41 -25.07 -28.91
N ASN A 72 26.24 -24.50 -29.18
CA ASN A 72 25.95 -23.07 -28.99
C ASN A 72 25.06 -22.82 -27.77
N ILE A 73 24.65 -23.86 -27.06
CA ILE A 73 23.71 -23.79 -25.95
C ILE A 73 24.41 -24.11 -24.64
N GLN A 74 24.12 -23.28 -23.65
CA GLN A 74 24.51 -23.46 -22.27
C GLN A 74 23.22 -23.65 -21.46
N VAL A 75 23.09 -24.77 -20.74
CA VAL A 75 21.95 -25.05 -19.87
C VAL A 75 22.41 -24.93 -18.44
N ASN A 76 21.78 -24.02 -17.69
CA ASN A 76 22.10 -23.74 -16.29
C ASN A 76 23.62 -23.58 -16.05
N GLY A 77 24.29 -22.83 -16.93
CA GLY A 77 25.73 -22.59 -16.80
C GLY A 77 26.68 -23.62 -17.36
N GLN A 78 26.18 -24.80 -17.69
CA GLN A 78 26.99 -25.86 -18.24
C GLN A 78 26.80 -25.93 -19.76
N ASN A 79 27.87 -26.23 -20.48
CA ASN A 79 27.76 -26.51 -21.90
C ASN A 79 26.85 -27.72 -22.07
N TYR A 80 25.87 -27.62 -22.96
CA TYR A 80 24.94 -28.73 -23.19
C TYR A 80 25.65 -29.98 -23.76
N GLU A 81 26.86 -29.82 -24.29
CA GLU A 81 27.73 -30.93 -24.69
C GLU A 81 28.18 -31.84 -23.57
N ASP A 82 28.55 -31.21 -22.46
CA ASP A 82 29.15 -31.84 -21.30
C ASP A 82 28.09 -32.15 -20.22
N TYR A 83 26.81 -31.90 -20.53
CA TYR A 83 25.71 -32.11 -19.60
C TYR A 83 25.50 -33.61 -19.34
N VAL A 84 26.05 -34.09 -18.22
CA VAL A 84 25.88 -35.46 -17.75
C VAL A 84 24.69 -35.52 -16.79
N GLN A 85 23.66 -36.26 -17.18
CA GLN A 85 22.38 -36.39 -16.45
C GLN A 85 22.49 -36.97 -15.01
N ALA A 86 23.67 -37.44 -14.62
CA ALA A 86 23.90 -38.23 -13.39
C ALA A 86 24.59 -37.46 -12.24
N THR A 87 25.02 -36.22 -12.46
CA THR A 87 25.68 -35.42 -11.42
C THR A 87 24.78 -34.23 -11.07
N GLU A 88 24.56 -33.99 -9.77
CA GLU A 88 23.90 -32.76 -9.30
C GLU A 88 24.76 -31.56 -9.74
N GLY A 89 24.38 -30.96 -10.88
CA GLY A 89 25.05 -29.80 -11.43
C GLY A 89 24.81 -28.56 -10.58
N PHE A 90 25.76 -27.64 -10.59
CA PHE A 90 25.59 -26.35 -9.93
C PHE A 90 24.42 -25.59 -10.57
N ASP A 91 23.51 -25.08 -9.73
CA ASP A 91 22.35 -24.32 -10.18
C ASP A 91 22.67 -22.83 -10.27
N GLU A 92 23.16 -22.40 -11.43
CA GLU A 92 23.51 -20.99 -11.69
C GLU A 92 22.31 -20.06 -11.71
N VAL A 93 21.11 -20.54 -12.06
CA VAL A 93 19.89 -19.74 -11.96
C VAL A 93 19.62 -19.42 -10.50
N LEU A 94 19.70 -20.43 -9.64
CA LEU A 94 19.54 -20.24 -8.20
C LEU A 94 20.64 -19.35 -7.64
N ASP A 95 21.90 -19.53 -8.04
CA ASP A 95 23.00 -18.69 -7.58
C ASP A 95 22.79 -17.22 -7.98
N ARG A 96 22.49 -16.95 -9.26
CA ARG A 96 22.16 -15.59 -9.74
C ARG A 96 21.00 -14.98 -8.94
N LYS A 97 20.00 -15.79 -8.58
CA LYS A 97 18.88 -15.33 -7.75
C LYS A 97 19.30 -15.03 -6.32
N ILE A 98 20.16 -15.84 -5.71
CA ILE A 98 20.72 -15.59 -4.38
C ILE A 98 21.52 -14.28 -4.37
N TRP A 99 22.37 -14.06 -5.38
CA TRP A 99 23.11 -12.81 -5.54
C TRP A 99 22.17 -11.62 -5.73
N GLY A 100 21.15 -11.74 -6.59
CA GLY A 100 20.11 -10.73 -6.76
C GLY A 100 19.45 -10.35 -5.43
N LEU A 101 18.93 -11.34 -4.70
CA LEU A 101 18.28 -11.14 -3.41
C LEU A 101 19.21 -10.54 -2.36
N ASN A 102 20.49 -10.93 -2.34
CA ASN A 102 21.48 -10.36 -1.44
C ASN A 102 21.75 -8.89 -1.75
N THR A 103 21.86 -8.52 -3.04
CA THR A 103 22.04 -7.11 -3.42
C THR A 103 20.83 -6.26 -3.06
N GLU A 104 19.61 -6.75 -3.34
CA GLU A 104 18.37 -6.09 -2.94
C GLU A 104 18.28 -5.93 -1.42
N ARG A 105 18.63 -6.98 -0.67
CA ARG A 105 18.65 -6.93 0.79
C ARG A 105 19.59 -5.85 1.31
N VAL A 106 20.81 -5.79 0.80
CA VAL A 106 21.80 -4.77 1.19
C VAL A 106 21.27 -3.37 0.85
N GLU A 107 20.67 -3.18 -0.32
CA GLU A 107 20.08 -1.90 -0.70
C GLU A 107 18.92 -1.49 0.22
N HIS A 108 18.07 -2.43 0.62
CA HIS A 108 16.99 -2.16 1.57
C HIS A 108 17.53 -1.81 2.95
N GLU A 109 18.53 -2.53 3.45
CA GLU A 109 19.17 -2.26 4.73
C GLU A 109 19.81 -0.86 4.75
N THR A 110 20.54 -0.49 3.70
CA THR A 110 21.15 0.85 3.59
C THR A 110 20.09 1.95 3.51
N ARG A 111 19.05 1.77 2.68
CA ARG A 111 17.95 2.74 2.54
C ARG A 111 17.20 2.95 3.85
N ILE A 112 16.95 1.88 4.61
CA ILE A 112 16.31 1.98 5.93
C ILE A 112 17.23 2.68 6.92
N ALA A 113 18.53 2.37 6.94
CA ALA A 113 19.49 3.04 7.82
C ALA A 113 19.58 4.54 7.52
N GLU A 114 19.67 4.92 6.24
CA GLU A 114 19.67 6.32 5.83
C GLU A 114 18.38 7.03 6.22
N ARG A 115 17.23 6.38 6.04
CA ARG A 115 15.93 6.93 6.42
C ARG A 115 15.82 7.10 7.94
N ARG A 116 16.28 6.14 8.74
CA ARG A 116 16.32 6.25 10.21
C ARG A 116 17.22 7.38 10.69
N LYS A 117 18.29 7.69 9.94
CA LYS A 117 19.20 8.79 10.27
C LYS A 117 18.62 10.15 9.85
N ARG A 118 18.12 10.28 8.62
CA ARG A 118 17.73 11.58 8.03
C ARG A 118 16.28 11.98 8.31
N MET A 119 15.36 11.02 8.41
CA MET A 119 13.93 11.32 8.54
C MET A 119 13.58 12.01 9.86
N PRO A 120 14.12 11.61 11.03
CA PRO A 120 13.84 12.31 12.28
C PRO A 120 14.28 13.77 12.24
N ASP A 121 15.50 14.05 11.77
CA ASP A 121 16.02 15.42 11.65
C ASP A 121 15.15 16.27 10.71
N ALA A 122 14.72 15.70 9.58
CA ALA A 122 13.84 16.39 8.63
C ALA A 122 12.44 16.66 9.19
N ILE A 123 11.90 15.74 10.00
CA ILE A 123 10.61 15.93 10.68
C ILE A 123 10.75 17.01 11.76
N ASN A 124 11.81 16.97 12.57
CA ASN A 124 12.05 17.97 13.61
C ASN A 124 12.17 19.38 13.02
N GLN A 125 12.91 19.55 11.92
CA GLN A 125 12.99 20.84 11.22
C GLN A 125 11.63 21.32 10.68
N MET A 126 10.80 20.38 10.22
CA MET A 126 9.45 20.70 9.75
C MET A 126 8.54 21.09 10.92
N GLU A 127 8.64 20.41 12.05
CA GLU A 127 7.89 20.72 13.27
C GLU A 127 8.29 22.10 13.82
N GLU A 128 9.59 22.40 13.92
CA GLU A 128 10.10 23.71 14.33
C GLU A 128 9.61 24.86 13.42
N ASP A 129 9.59 24.68 12.09
CA ASP A 129 9.05 25.67 11.14
C ASP A 129 7.53 25.88 11.32
N LEU A 130 6.78 24.81 11.60
CA LEU A 130 5.35 24.91 11.87
C LEU A 130 5.05 25.60 13.20
N GLU A 131 5.83 25.31 14.24
CA GLU A 131 5.74 25.98 15.55
C GLU A 131 6.05 27.46 15.43
N GLY A 132 7.14 27.84 14.75
CA GLY A 132 7.47 29.25 14.52
C GLY A 132 6.36 30.01 13.80
N ARG A 133 5.76 29.43 12.77
CA ARG A 133 4.60 30.05 12.08
C ARG A 133 3.37 30.15 12.95
N ARG A 134 3.17 29.19 13.85
CA ARG A 134 2.06 29.24 14.80
C ARG A 134 2.26 30.39 15.78
N GLU A 135 3.45 30.54 16.34
CA GLU A 135 3.79 31.63 17.25
C GLU A 135 3.62 33.00 16.57
N GLU A 136 4.07 33.16 15.32
CA GLU A 136 3.86 34.39 14.54
C GLU A 136 2.39 34.72 14.26
N ALA A 137 1.55 33.68 14.11
CA ALA A 137 0.12 33.82 13.84
C ALA A 137 -0.72 33.99 15.11
N GLU A 138 -0.20 33.57 16.27
CA GLU A 138 -0.83 33.79 17.56
C GLU A 138 -0.67 35.28 17.89
N TRP A 139 -1.76 36.04 17.74
CA TRP A 139 -1.81 37.43 18.19
C TRP A 139 -1.70 37.43 19.72
N LEU A 140 -0.48 37.57 20.23
CA LEU A 140 -0.28 37.94 21.62
C LEU A 140 -0.61 39.44 21.74
N PRO A 141 -1.45 39.84 22.71
CA PRO A 141 -1.51 41.24 23.09
C PRO A 141 -0.09 41.66 23.46
N ASP A 142 0.45 42.66 22.78
CA ASP A 142 1.70 43.28 23.23
C ASP A 142 1.45 43.78 24.65
N GLU A 143 2.12 43.23 25.66
CA GLU A 143 2.01 43.68 27.06
C GLU A 143 2.34 45.19 27.22
N GLN A 144 2.90 45.80 26.18
CA GLN A 144 3.21 47.23 26.09
C GLN A 144 2.05 48.11 25.62
N GLU A 145 0.96 47.56 25.07
CA GLU A 145 -0.20 48.37 24.66
C GLU A 145 -1.14 48.70 25.84
N GLU A 146 -1.14 47.91 26.93
CA GLU A 146 -2.04 48.15 28.08
C GLU A 146 -1.66 49.36 28.96
N GLU A 147 -0.41 49.84 28.93
CA GLU A 147 -0.01 50.99 29.78
C GLU A 147 -0.42 52.36 29.22
N THR A 148 -0.78 52.47 27.94
CA THR A 148 -1.06 53.78 27.32
C THR A 148 -2.51 54.25 27.48
N ASP A 149 -3.47 53.35 27.71
CA ASP A 149 -4.89 53.71 27.77
C ASP A 149 -5.49 53.80 29.18
N ALA A 150 -4.80 53.33 30.22
CA ALA A 150 -5.28 53.46 31.61
C ALA A 150 -5.25 54.91 32.13
N SER A 151 -4.48 55.80 31.49
CA SER A 151 -4.37 57.21 31.89
C SER A 151 -5.40 58.14 31.25
N ASN A 152 -6.17 57.66 30.27
CA ASN A 152 -7.23 58.39 29.59
C ASN A 152 -8.64 57.83 29.87
N ALA A 153 -8.83 57.13 30.99
CA ALA A 153 -10.16 56.89 31.53
C ALA A 153 -10.74 58.21 32.06
N GLN A 154 -11.20 59.07 31.16
CA GLN A 154 -12.10 60.17 31.51
C GLN A 154 -13.26 59.55 32.31
N GLU A 155 -13.53 60.07 33.51
CA GLU A 155 -14.67 59.67 34.32
C GLU A 155 -15.94 59.79 33.47
N ILE A 156 -16.40 58.67 32.91
CA ILE A 156 -17.63 58.62 32.14
C ILE A 156 -18.73 59.04 33.11
N PRO A 157 -19.49 60.12 32.83
CA PRO A 157 -20.54 60.57 33.73
C PRO A 157 -21.57 59.44 33.88
N LYS A 158 -21.96 59.17 35.12
CA LYS A 158 -22.95 58.13 35.43
C LYS A 158 -24.23 58.40 34.61
N PRO A 159 -24.81 57.38 33.96
CA PRO A 159 -26.02 57.55 33.16
C PRO A 159 -27.19 58.07 34.02
N GLU A 160 -28.12 58.81 33.41
CA GLU A 160 -29.17 59.57 34.10
C GLU A 160 -30.03 58.76 35.09
N ARG A 161 -30.14 57.43 34.89
CA ARG A 161 -30.95 56.52 35.73
C ARG A 161 -30.11 55.53 36.53
N TYR A 162 -28.84 55.83 36.77
CA TYR A 162 -27.92 54.91 37.44
C TYR A 162 -28.42 54.47 38.82
N GLU A 163 -28.96 55.41 39.61
CA GLU A 163 -29.46 55.12 40.96
C GLU A 163 -30.71 54.23 40.92
N GLU A 164 -31.65 54.51 40.02
CA GLU A 164 -32.85 53.68 39.83
C GLU A 164 -32.50 52.25 39.39
N VAL A 165 -31.54 52.10 38.46
CA VAL A 165 -31.10 50.78 37.98
C VAL A 165 -30.39 50.01 39.10
N ARG A 166 -29.59 50.71 39.91
CA ARG A 166 -28.92 50.10 41.06
C ARG A 166 -29.92 49.62 42.10
N GLU A 167 -30.88 50.46 42.47
CA GLU A 167 -31.91 50.10 43.46
C GLU A 167 -32.77 48.93 42.98
N THR A 168 -33.22 48.96 41.71
CA THR A 168 -33.99 47.85 41.14
C THR A 168 -33.19 46.56 41.06
N PHE A 169 -31.88 46.64 40.79
CA PHE A 169 -31.00 45.49 40.83
C PHE A 169 -30.82 44.94 42.24
N GLU A 170 -30.62 45.80 43.24
CA GLU A 170 -30.52 45.41 44.65
C GLU A 170 -31.81 44.70 45.12
N ILE A 171 -32.98 45.22 44.73
CA ILE A 171 -34.28 44.59 45.01
C ILE A 171 -34.42 43.24 44.27
N ALA A 172 -34.03 43.17 43.00
CA ALA A 172 -34.09 41.92 42.23
C ALA A 172 -33.18 40.84 42.84
N ALA A 173 -31.97 41.22 43.26
CA ALA A 173 -31.03 40.34 43.93
C ALA A 173 -31.58 39.84 45.28
N ALA A 174 -32.21 40.71 46.06
CA ALA A 174 -32.87 40.34 47.31
C ALA A 174 -34.03 39.34 47.07
N ASN A 175 -34.88 39.61 46.08
CA ASN A 175 -35.98 38.72 45.72
C ASN A 175 -35.48 37.35 45.26
N LEU A 176 -34.40 37.29 44.48
CA LEU A 176 -33.78 36.03 44.07
C LEU A 176 -33.23 35.25 45.28
N ALA A 177 -32.63 35.95 46.24
CA ALA A 177 -32.15 35.32 47.47
C ALA A 177 -33.30 34.75 48.31
N GLU A 178 -34.44 35.43 48.38
CA GLU A 178 -35.64 34.94 49.05
C GLU A 178 -36.27 33.74 48.34
N VAL A 179 -36.31 33.74 47.00
CA VAL A 179 -36.77 32.58 46.22
C VAL A 179 -35.85 31.39 46.44
N ALA A 180 -34.53 31.59 46.42
CA ALA A 180 -33.57 30.52 46.69
C ALA A 180 -33.75 29.90 48.08
N ARG A 181 -34.11 30.71 49.09
CA ARG A 181 -34.40 30.22 50.46
C ARG A 181 -35.74 29.50 50.56
N SER A 182 -36.77 29.97 49.86
CA SER A 182 -38.15 29.46 49.99
C SER A 182 -38.47 28.28 49.05
N ALA A 183 -37.80 28.19 47.90
CA ALA A 183 -37.96 27.12 46.91
C ALA A 183 -37.83 25.69 47.50
N PRO A 184 -36.80 25.33 48.30
CA PRO A 184 -36.68 23.97 48.82
C PRO A 184 -37.82 23.62 49.80
N ILE A 185 -38.29 24.58 50.58
CA ILE A 185 -39.40 24.37 51.54
C ILE A 185 -40.70 24.12 50.77
N GLN A 186 -40.95 24.87 49.70
CA GLN A 186 -42.13 24.68 48.85
C GLN A 186 -42.07 23.34 48.11
N LEU A 187 -40.90 22.93 47.63
CA LEU A 187 -40.68 21.63 47.00
C LEU A 187 -40.99 20.49 47.98
N GLN A 188 -40.48 20.56 49.22
CA GLN A 188 -40.79 19.57 50.25
C GLN A 188 -42.29 19.52 50.60
N ARG A 189 -42.97 20.68 50.64
CA ARG A 189 -44.43 20.72 50.83
C ARG A 189 -45.18 20.09 49.66
N ALA A 190 -44.74 20.34 48.43
CA ALA A 190 -45.35 19.75 47.23
C ALA A 190 -45.17 18.22 47.21
N GLN A 191 -43.96 17.72 47.55
CA GLN A 191 -43.71 16.28 47.68
C GLN A 191 -44.59 15.64 48.75
N ARG A 192 -44.72 16.27 49.94
CA ARG A 192 -45.61 15.77 50.99
C ARG A 192 -47.09 15.77 50.56
N ALA A 193 -47.52 16.78 49.81
CA ALA A 193 -48.87 16.82 49.28
C ALA A 193 -49.10 15.70 48.25
N GLN A 194 -48.11 15.41 47.40
CA GLN A 194 -48.15 14.28 46.46
C GLN A 194 -48.20 12.93 47.19
N THR A 195 -47.39 12.72 48.23
CA THR A 195 -47.43 11.46 48.99
C THR A 195 -48.76 11.27 49.70
N VAL A 196 -49.33 12.32 50.29
CA VAL A 196 -50.69 12.24 50.90
C VAL A 196 -51.75 11.96 49.83
N GLN A 197 -51.64 12.55 48.64
CA GLN A 197 -52.56 12.26 47.55
C GLN A 197 -52.46 10.80 47.11
N GLU A 198 -51.25 10.27 46.97
CA GLU A 198 -51.00 8.85 46.66
C GLU A 198 -51.55 7.93 47.76
N GLU A 199 -51.37 8.27 49.03
CA GLU A 199 -51.95 7.53 50.16
C GLU A 199 -53.48 7.54 50.14
N ILE A 200 -54.13 8.68 49.86
CA ILE A 200 -55.59 8.77 49.72
C ILE A 200 -56.08 7.90 48.56
N THR A 201 -55.38 7.90 47.43
CA THR A 201 -55.77 7.05 46.28
C THR A 201 -55.56 5.56 46.53
N ASN A 202 -54.65 5.18 47.43
CA ASN A 202 -54.33 3.79 47.73
C ASN A 202 -55.02 3.25 48.99
N MET A 203 -55.81 4.07 49.69
CA MET A 203 -56.64 3.58 50.79
C MET A 203 -57.81 2.73 50.25
N PRO A 204 -58.05 1.52 50.80
CA PRO A 204 -59.21 0.71 50.44
C PRO A 204 -60.51 1.39 50.91
N PRO A 205 -61.67 1.10 50.27
CA PRO A 205 -62.95 1.73 50.58
C PRO A 205 -63.46 1.42 52.00
#